data_AF-A0A448WRY1-F1
#
_entry.id   AF-A0A448WRY1-F1
#
_cell.length_a   1.000
_cell.length_b   1.000
_cell.length_c   1.000
_cell.angle_alpha   90.00
_cell.angle_beta   90.00
_cell.angle_gamma   90.00
#
_symmetry.space_group_name_H-M   'P 1'
#
loop_
_entity.id
_entity.type
_entity.pdbx_description
1 polymer ?
#
loop_
_entity_poly.entity_id
_entity_poly.type
_entity_poly.pdbx_seq_one_letter_code
_entity_poly.pdbx_strand_id
1 'polypeptide(L)'
;MQEWASQLSAAASSQGFILPNTNQTTLSWIGELCLPIIHGFAAIHSIWQHQANSSTPFMVKGTQATIYALISRRCTFRAGTRFFTRGVDQSGHAANTVETEQILVVPPHHQFSFTQVIHFYH
;
A
#
# COMPACT_ATOMS: atom_id res chain seq x y z
N MET A 1 -2.80 -1.05 15.78
CA MET A 1 -3.35 -0.65 14.47
C MET A 1 -4.50 0.29 14.74
N GLN A 2 -4.53 1.49 14.15
CA GLN A 2 -5.70 2.37 14.28
C GLN A 2 -6.89 1.76 13.53
N GLU A 3 -8.10 1.91 14.07
CA GLU A 3 -9.32 1.42 13.43
C GLU A 3 -9.56 2.16 12.11
N TRP A 4 -9.91 1.42 11.05
CA TRP A 4 -10.18 1.96 9.71
C TRP A 4 -11.18 3.13 9.71
N ALA A 5 -12.23 3.05 10.54
CA ALA A 5 -13.21 4.14 10.69
C ALA A 5 -12.58 5.48 11.10
N SER A 6 -11.53 5.43 11.95
CA SER A 6 -10.80 6.62 12.38
C SER A 6 -9.96 7.23 11.24
N GLN A 7 -9.36 6.37 10.41
CA GLN A 7 -8.59 6.79 9.24
C GLN A 7 -9.49 7.41 8.16
N LEU A 8 -10.67 6.82 7.94
CA LEU A 8 -11.66 7.34 7.01
C LEU A 8 -12.19 8.72 7.44
N SER A 9 -12.48 8.89 8.74
CA SER A 9 -12.91 10.17 9.31
C SER A 9 -11.83 11.26 9.18
N ALA A 10 -10.56 10.92 9.42
CA ALA A 10 -9.44 11.84 9.23
C ALA A 10 -9.24 12.23 7.75
N ALA A 11 -9.34 11.27 6.83
CA ALA A 11 -9.23 11.51 5.39
C ALA A 11 -10.38 12.39 4.86
N ALA A 12 -11.63 12.09 5.26
CA ALA A 12 -12.80 12.90 4.93
C ALA A 12 -12.62 14.36 5.39
N SER A 13 -12.20 14.55 6.64
CA SER A 13 -11.95 15.87 7.21
C SER A 13 -10.85 16.63 6.46
N SER A 14 -9.78 15.94 6.04
CA SER A 14 -8.67 16.56 5.27
C SER A 14 -9.09 17.03 3.87
N GLN A 15 -10.16 16.48 3.31
CA GLN A 15 -10.70 16.83 1.99
C GLN A 15 -11.85 17.85 2.07
N GLY A 16 -12.11 18.43 3.25
CA GLY A 16 -13.22 19.35 3.47
C GLY A 16 -14.60 18.68 3.48
N PHE A 17 -14.65 17.34 3.52
CA PHE A 17 -15.88 16.58 3.63
C PHE A 17 -16.18 16.33 5.11
N ILE A 18 -17.05 17.16 5.69
CA ILE A 18 -17.49 17.00 7.08
C ILE A 18 -18.61 15.97 7.11
N LEU A 19 -18.34 14.82 7.71
CA LEU A 19 -19.38 13.83 8.01
C LEU A 19 -20.34 14.45 9.07
N PRO A 20 -21.64 14.60 8.76
CA PRO A 20 -22.57 15.35 9.62
C PRO A 20 -22.79 14.63 10.95
N ASN A 21 -22.33 15.22 12.07
CA ASN A 21 -22.49 14.73 13.46
C ASN A 21 -22.81 13.23 13.57
N THR A 22 -21.95 12.42 12.95
CA THR A 22 -22.22 11.00 12.69
C THR A 22 -21.95 10.24 13.98
N ASN A 23 -22.99 9.66 14.58
CA ASN A 23 -22.84 8.70 15.67
C ASN A 23 -21.82 7.62 15.24
N GLN A 24 -20.98 7.14 16.17
CA GLN A 24 -19.90 6.16 15.90
C GLN A 24 -20.36 4.95 15.05
N THR A 25 -21.64 4.56 15.16
CA THR A 25 -22.29 3.50 14.39
C THR A 25 -22.42 3.78 12.89
N THR A 26 -22.56 5.04 12.47
CA THR A 26 -22.62 5.40 11.04
C THR A 26 -21.24 5.42 10.40
N LEU A 27 -20.19 5.81 11.14
CA LEU A 27 -18.81 5.72 10.69
C LEU A 27 -18.34 4.27 10.56
N SER A 28 -18.82 3.36 11.43
CA SER A 28 -18.53 1.93 11.29
C SER A 28 -19.16 1.35 10.03
N TRP A 29 -20.42 1.67 9.70
CA TRP A 29 -21.07 1.17 8.47
C TRP A 29 -20.44 1.70 7.19
N ILE A 30 -20.04 2.98 7.15
CA ILE A 30 -19.33 3.53 6.00
C ILE A 30 -17.93 2.89 5.90
N GLY A 31 -17.26 2.67 7.03
CA GLY A 31 -16.00 1.93 7.06
C GLY A 31 -16.14 0.49 6.55
N GLU A 32 -17.27 -0.17 6.82
CA GLU A 32 -17.58 -1.52 6.34
C GLU A 32 -17.90 -1.56 4.83
N LEU A 33 -18.47 -0.49 4.27
CA LEU A 33 -18.84 -0.40 2.84
C LEU A 33 -17.75 0.19 1.95
N CYS A 34 -16.93 1.09 2.48
CA CYS A 34 -15.85 1.75 1.74
C CYS A 34 -14.54 1.00 1.97
N LEU A 35 -14.17 0.15 1.02
CA LEU A 35 -12.87 -0.53 1.04
C LEU A 35 -11.76 0.40 0.50
N PRO A 36 -10.59 0.46 1.15
CA PRO A 36 -9.46 1.22 0.64
C PRO A 36 -8.98 0.64 -0.69
N ILE A 37 -8.72 1.53 -1.65
CA ILE A 37 -8.12 1.20 -2.93
C ILE A 37 -6.81 1.97 -3.11
N ILE A 38 -5.87 1.37 -3.83
CA ILE A 38 -4.62 2.03 -4.21
C ILE A 38 -4.61 2.30 -5.72
N HIS A 39 -4.11 3.47 -6.10
CA HIS A 39 -3.75 3.73 -7.49
C HIS A 39 -2.25 3.47 -7.65
N GLY A 40 -1.91 2.42 -8.40
CA GLY A 40 -0.53 2.06 -8.70
C GLY A 40 -0.42 0.61 -9.16
N PHE A 41 0.51 -0.14 -8.59
CA PHE A 41 0.82 -1.51 -8.96
C PHE A 41 0.84 -2.41 -7.74
N ALA A 42 0.39 -3.65 -7.90
CA ALA A 42 0.55 -4.70 -6.89
C ALA A 42 0.74 -6.05 -7.59
N ALA A 43 1.82 -6.74 -7.28
CA ALA A 43 2.05 -8.11 -7.73
C ALA A 43 2.66 -8.96 -6.61
N ILE A 44 2.32 -10.24 -6.61
CA ILE A 44 2.81 -11.23 -5.67
C ILE A 44 3.35 -12.40 -6.49
N HIS A 45 4.56 -12.84 -6.16
CA HIS A 45 5.23 -13.95 -6.81
C HIS A 45 5.67 -14.98 -5.77
N SER A 46 5.28 -16.23 -6.00
CA SER A 46 5.68 -17.37 -5.18
C SER A 46 6.89 -18.06 -5.81
N ILE A 47 7.98 -18.14 -5.07
CA ILE A 47 9.24 -18.75 -5.48
C ILE A 47 9.39 -20.08 -4.75
N TRP A 48 9.36 -21.15 -5.51
CA TRP A 48 9.56 -22.50 -5.01
C TRP A 48 11.06 -22.83 -5.04
N GLN A 49 11.61 -23.28 -3.93
CA GLN A 49 13.02 -23.66 -3.85
C GLN A 49 13.22 -25.06 -4.46
N HIS A 50 14.15 -25.16 -5.42
CA HIS A 50 14.64 -26.45 -5.93
C HIS A 50 15.79 -26.94 -5.05
N GLN A 51 15.80 -28.24 -4.75
CA GLN A 51 16.92 -28.86 -4.04
C GLN A 51 18.10 -29.05 -5.01
N ALA A 52 19.28 -28.54 -4.64
CA ALA A 52 20.49 -28.50 -5.49
C ALA A 52 21.07 -29.87 -5.88
N ASN A 53 20.50 -30.97 -5.37
CA ASN A 53 21.00 -32.34 -5.49
C ASN A 53 19.91 -33.37 -5.85
N SER A 54 18.73 -32.94 -6.32
CA SER A 54 17.74 -33.83 -6.93
C SER A 54 17.46 -33.44 -8.38
N SER A 55 17.64 -34.37 -9.31
CA SER A 55 17.36 -34.22 -10.75
C SER A 55 15.86 -34.08 -11.08
N THR A 56 14.99 -34.12 -10.08
CA THR A 56 13.57 -33.84 -10.22
C THR A 56 13.26 -32.45 -9.66
N PRO A 57 12.60 -31.57 -10.44
CA PRO A 57 12.10 -30.29 -9.94
C PRO A 57 10.83 -30.54 -9.11
N PHE A 58 10.95 -31.32 -8.03
CA PHE A 58 9.83 -31.61 -7.15
C PHE A 58 9.97 -30.84 -5.84
N MET A 59 8.89 -30.17 -5.48
CA MET A 59 8.63 -29.60 -4.18
C MET A 59 9.09 -30.54 -3.06
N VAL A 60 10.10 -30.14 -2.29
CA VAL A 60 10.45 -30.89 -1.07
C VAL A 60 9.22 -30.82 -0.15
N LYS A 61 8.63 -31.98 0.12
CA LYS A 61 7.39 -32.13 0.91
C LYS A 61 7.54 -31.37 2.24
N GLY A 62 6.72 -30.35 2.47
CA GLY A 62 6.78 -29.50 3.68
C GLY A 62 7.49 -28.15 3.50
N THR A 63 8.07 -27.87 2.33
CA THR A 63 8.73 -26.58 2.07
C THR A 63 7.70 -25.55 1.61
N GLN A 64 7.57 -24.47 2.37
CA GLN A 64 6.74 -23.32 2.01
C GLN A 64 7.47 -22.48 0.96
N ALA A 65 6.72 -21.90 0.00
CA ALA A 65 7.29 -20.99 -0.98
C ALA A 65 7.81 -19.71 -0.31
N THR A 66 8.93 -19.19 -0.81
CA THR A 66 9.31 -17.80 -0.55
C THR A 66 8.34 -16.90 -1.32
N ILE A 67 7.79 -15.87 -0.68
CA ILE A 67 6.89 -14.91 -1.34
C ILE A 67 7.64 -13.60 -1.53
N TYR A 68 7.61 -13.07 -2.74
CA TYR A 68 8.04 -11.73 -3.05
C TYR A 68 6.83 -10.92 -3.55
N ALA A 69 6.54 -9.80 -2.90
CA ALA A 69 5.51 -8.88 -3.33
C ALA A 69 6.10 -7.50 -3.61
N LEU A 70 5.60 -6.85 -4.65
CA LEU A 70 5.95 -5.49 -5.03
C LEU A 70 4.67 -4.66 -5.09
N ILE A 71 4.60 -3.62 -4.28
CA ILE A 71 3.47 -2.69 -4.23
C ILE A 71 4.00 -1.30 -4.56
N SER A 72 3.42 -0.61 -5.51
CA SER A 72 3.64 0.82 -5.75
C SER A 72 2.32 1.55 -5.58
N ARG A 73 2.32 2.62 -4.78
CA ARG A 73 1.12 3.43 -4.51
C ARG A 73 1.41 4.91 -4.73
N ARG A 74 0.57 5.57 -5.54
CA ARG A 74 0.63 7.00 -5.78
C ARG A 74 -0.09 7.76 -4.67
N CYS A 75 0.57 8.78 -4.14
CA CYS A 75 0.01 9.69 -3.15
C CYS A 75 -1.18 10.47 -3.72
N THR A 76 -2.24 10.62 -2.91
CA THR A 76 -3.49 11.33 -3.26
C THR A 76 -3.58 12.74 -2.69
N PHE A 77 -2.60 13.18 -1.86
CA PHE A 77 -2.63 14.48 -1.18
C PHE A 77 -2.77 15.70 -2.11
N ARG A 78 -2.44 15.56 -3.40
CA ARG A 78 -2.82 16.51 -4.46
C ARG A 78 -3.30 15.76 -5.69
N ALA A 79 -4.59 15.44 -5.75
CA ALA A 79 -5.22 15.00 -6.99
C ALA A 79 -5.26 16.18 -7.98
N GLY A 80 -4.40 16.14 -9.00
CA GLY A 80 -4.34 17.15 -10.05
C GLY A 80 -3.65 16.60 -11.30
N THR A 81 -4.07 17.05 -12.48
CA THR A 81 -3.37 16.71 -13.71
C THR A 81 -1.94 17.27 -13.65
N ARG A 82 -1.00 16.53 -14.24
CA ARG A 82 0.45 16.82 -14.30
C ARG A 82 0.79 18.25 -14.81
N PHE A 83 -0.21 18.95 -15.35
CA PHE A 83 -0.13 20.29 -15.92
C PHE A 83 -0.51 21.41 -14.95
N PHE A 84 -1.30 21.17 -13.89
CA PHE A 84 -1.82 22.23 -13.00
C PHE A 84 -1.22 22.24 -11.59
N THR A 85 -0.54 21.18 -11.16
CA THR A 85 0.03 21.07 -9.81
C THR A 85 1.51 20.67 -9.89
N ARG A 86 2.36 21.63 -10.26
CA ARG A 86 3.82 21.50 -10.13
C ARG A 86 4.28 22.20 -8.86
N GLY A 87 5.36 21.71 -8.27
CA GLY A 87 5.98 22.28 -7.07
C GLY A 87 5.49 21.68 -5.74
N VAL A 88 6.13 22.16 -4.69
CA VAL A 88 5.86 21.86 -3.29
C VAL A 88 4.81 22.86 -2.80
N ASP A 89 3.79 22.41 -2.07
CA ASP A 89 2.83 23.33 -1.44
C ASP A 89 3.47 24.11 -0.27
N GLN A 90 2.76 25.09 0.29
CA GLN A 90 3.25 25.88 1.44
C GLN A 90 3.53 25.02 2.69
N SER A 91 3.10 23.76 2.70
CA SER A 91 3.29 22.79 3.78
C SER A 91 4.34 21.72 3.47
N GLY A 92 5.03 21.78 2.33
CA GLY A 92 6.10 20.83 1.99
C GLY A 92 5.67 19.61 1.15
N HIS A 93 4.42 19.50 0.70
CA HIS A 93 3.96 18.31 -0.03
C HIS A 93 4.17 18.43 -1.55
N ALA A 94 4.93 17.48 -2.11
CA ALA A 94 5.10 17.33 -3.55
C ALA A 94 3.87 16.65 -4.18
N ALA A 95 3.32 17.26 -5.25
CA ALA A 95 2.04 16.86 -5.83
C ALA A 95 2.00 15.44 -6.43
N ASN A 96 3.15 14.85 -6.76
CA ASN A 96 3.26 13.50 -7.29
C ASN A 96 4.35 12.74 -6.53
N THR A 97 3.97 12.14 -5.40
CA THR A 97 4.84 11.23 -4.66
C THR A 97 4.38 9.79 -4.92
N VAL A 98 5.31 8.91 -5.26
CA VAL A 98 5.05 7.47 -5.39
C VAL A 98 5.89 6.76 -4.34
N GLU A 99 5.26 5.89 -3.59
CA GLU A 99 5.92 4.96 -2.68
C GLU A 99 5.92 3.58 -3.30
N THR A 100 7.07 2.92 -3.32
CA THR A 100 7.23 1.52 -3.73
C THR A 100 7.75 0.70 -2.57
N GLU A 101 7.06 -0.37 -2.23
CA GLU A 101 7.35 -1.30 -1.13
C GLU A 101 7.63 -2.70 -1.70
N GLN A 102 8.76 -3.26 -1.32
CA GLN A 102 9.16 -4.64 -1.60
C GLN A 102 8.98 -5.46 -0.32
N ILE A 103 8.14 -6.48 -0.37
CA ILE A 103 7.87 -7.37 0.76
C ILE A 103 8.43 -8.76 0.43
N LEU A 104 9.25 -9.30 1.32
CA LEU A 104 9.83 -10.63 1.18
C LEU A 104 9.45 -11.48 2.39
N VAL A 105 8.74 -12.58 2.17
CA VAL A 105 8.42 -13.59 3.18
C VAL A 105 9.27 -14.83 2.89
N VAL A 106 10.22 -15.12 3.77
CA VAL A 106 11.06 -16.32 3.71
C VAL A 106 10.65 -17.25 4.86
N PRO A 107 9.99 -18.38 4.54
CA PRO A 107 9.66 -19.38 5.53
C PRO A 107 10.89 -19.89 6.30
N PRO A 108 10.72 -20.36 7.55
CA PRO A 108 9.43 -20.44 8.26
C PRO A 108 8.99 -19.12 8.92
N HIS A 109 9.91 -18.18 9.19
CA HIS A 109 9.64 -17.08 10.14
C HIS A 109 10.20 -15.72 9.76
N HIS A 110 10.82 -15.55 8.59
CA HIS A 110 11.41 -14.28 8.21
C HIS A 110 10.48 -13.49 7.30
N GLN A 111 10.30 -12.21 7.64
CA GLN A 111 9.54 -11.26 6.84
C GLN A 111 10.33 -9.95 6.80
N PHE A 112 10.46 -9.38 5.62
CA PHE A 112 11.16 -8.12 5.38
C PHE A 112 10.24 -7.22 4.56
N SER A 113 10.28 -5.92 4.86
CA SER A 113 9.71 -4.89 3.99
C SER A 113 10.77 -3.81 3.76
N PHE A 114 10.84 -3.33 2.52
CA PHE A 114 11.71 -2.24 2.12
C PHE A 114 10.94 -1.22 1.30
N THR A 115 10.89 0.01 1.78
CA THR A 115 10.14 1.10 1.17
C THR A 115 11.06 2.14 0.55
N GLN A 116 10.77 2.55 -0.67
CA GLN A 116 11.40 3.66 -1.36
C GLN A 116 10.35 4.70 -1.76
N VAL A 117 10.65 5.97 -1.52
CA VAL A 117 9.78 7.09 -1.88
C VAL A 117 10.44 7.90 -2.98
N ILE A 118 9.73 8.10 -4.08
CA ILE A 118 10.15 8.95 -5.18
C ILE A 118 9.25 10.18 -5.22
N HIS A 119 9.89 11.34 -5.16
CA HIS A 119 9.28 12.63 -5.40
C HIS A 119 9.66 13.12 -6.79
N PHE A 120 8.66 13.46 -7.61
CA PHE A 120 8.91 14.09 -8.90
C PHE A 120 8.99 15.61 -8.74
N TYR A 121 10.21 16.14 -8.65
CA TYR A 121 10.49 17.57 -8.79
C TYR A 121 10.76 17.86 -10.28
N HIS A 122 9.99 18.76 -10.87
CA HIS A 122 10.29 19.37 -12.17
C HIS A 122 10.62 20.83 -11.94
#